data_AF-A0A8T5NLQ4-F1
#
_entry.id   AF-A0A8T5NLQ4-F1
#
_cell.length_a   1.000
_cell.length_b   1.000
_cell.length_c   1.000
_cell.angle_alpha   90.00
_cell.angle_beta   90.00
_cell.angle_gamma   90.00
#
_symmetry.space_group_name_H-M   'P 1'
#
loop_
_entity.id
_entity.type
_entity.pdbx_description
1 polymer ?
#
loop_
_entity_poly.entity_id
_entity_poly.type
_entity_poly.pdbx_seq_one_letter_code
_entity_poly.pdbx_strand_id
1 'polypeptide(L)'
;MDIERAKRYREKLNFIRERVADVEDWMPSEVSDFSSDNRNRLAIYKAFQELIEASFDVTAMVCKDSKMVPKDDYTNLETLKNIKIIDERLKNALAESNGLRNR
;
A
#
# COMPACT_ATOMS: atom_id res chain seq x y z
N MET A 1 -23.67 -1.13 0.07
CA MET A 1 -22.41 -1.26 -0.70
C MET A 1 -22.68 -2.23 -1.83
N ASP A 2 -22.38 -1.84 -3.07
CA ASP A 2 -22.56 -2.68 -4.26
C ASP A 2 -21.70 -3.96 -4.15
N ILE A 3 -22.22 -5.11 -4.57
CA ILE A 3 -21.52 -6.40 -4.57
C ILE A 3 -20.24 -6.31 -5.40
N GLU A 4 -20.28 -5.62 -6.54
CA GLU A 4 -19.10 -5.42 -7.39
C GLU A 4 -18.06 -4.56 -6.67
N ARG A 5 -18.51 -3.55 -5.91
CA ARG A 5 -17.62 -2.69 -5.13
C ARG A 5 -16.90 -3.47 -4.03
N ALA A 6 -17.64 -4.30 -3.29
CA ALA A 6 -17.07 -5.17 -2.27
C ALA A 6 -16.06 -6.17 -2.86
N LYS A 7 -16.33 -6.71 -4.06
CA LYS A 7 -15.41 -7.59 -4.78
C LYS A 7 -14.09 -6.88 -5.11
N ARG A 8 -14.15 -5.64 -5.62
CA ARG A 8 -12.95 -4.85 -5.94
C ARG A 8 -12.08 -4.56 -4.71
N TYR A 9 -12.70 -4.24 -3.57
CA TYR A 9 -11.95 -4.11 -2.31
C TYR A 9 -11.27 -5.42 -1.92
N ARG A 10 -12.00 -6.52 -1.98
CA ARG A 10 -11.45 -7.84 -1.64
C ARG A 10 -10.26 -8.20 -2.53
N GLU A 11 -10.37 -7.97 -3.83
CA GLU A 11 -9.27 -8.22 -4.78
C GLU A 11 -8.03 -7.39 -4.41
N LYS A 12 -8.18 -6.08 -4.16
CA LYS A 12 -7.05 -5.22 -3.76
C LYS A 12 -6.45 -5.62 -2.41
N LEU A 13 -7.28 -5.94 -1.43
CA LEU A 13 -6.81 -6.39 -0.11
C LEU A 13 -6.10 -7.75 -0.17
N ASN A 14 -6.57 -8.66 -1.03
CA ASN A 14 -5.89 -9.93 -1.25
C ASN A 14 -4.54 -9.72 -1.94
N PHE A 15 -4.48 -8.86 -2.94
CA PHE A 15 -3.23 -8.52 -3.62
C PHE A 15 -2.22 -7.85 -2.68
N ILE A 16 -2.68 -6.93 -1.81
CA ILE A 16 -1.87 -6.35 -0.73
C ILE A 16 -1.28 -7.46 0.16
N ARG A 17 -2.11 -8.41 0.60
CA ARG A 17 -1.65 -9.53 1.45
C ARG A 17 -0.62 -10.41 0.77
N GLU A 18 -0.82 -10.70 -0.52
CA GLU A 18 0.13 -11.48 -1.32
C GLU A 18 1.49 -10.77 -1.38
N ARG A 19 1.50 -9.47 -1.69
CA ARG A 19 2.74 -8.68 -1.75
C ARG A 19 3.44 -8.52 -0.41
N VAL A 20 2.68 -8.42 0.70
CA VAL A 20 3.28 -8.46 2.04
C VAL A 20 3.99 -9.79 2.27
N ALA A 21 3.33 -10.91 1.97
CA ALA A 21 3.93 -12.23 2.14
C ALA A 21 5.19 -12.40 1.26
N ASP A 22 5.17 -11.94 0.02
CA ASP A 22 6.35 -11.99 -0.85
C ASP A 22 7.52 -11.19 -0.28
N VAL A 23 7.26 -9.97 0.24
CA VAL A 23 8.31 -9.17 0.88
C VAL A 23 8.85 -9.87 2.12
N GLU A 24 7.98 -10.42 2.97
CA GLU A 24 8.40 -11.14 4.18
C GLU A 24 9.21 -12.40 3.85
N ASP A 25 8.79 -13.16 2.84
CA ASP A 25 9.43 -14.42 2.43
C ASP A 25 10.79 -14.20 1.73
N TRP A 26 10.90 -13.12 0.95
CA TRP A 26 12.11 -12.84 0.17
C TRP A 26 13.13 -12.02 0.93
N MET A 27 12.72 -11.33 1.99
CA MET A 27 13.62 -10.53 2.82
C MET A 27 14.69 -11.43 3.47
N PRO A 28 15.98 -11.21 3.17
CA PRO A 28 17.06 -12.00 3.75
C PRO A 28 17.24 -11.66 5.23
N SER A 29 17.74 -12.63 6.01
CA SER A 29 18.02 -12.45 7.43
C SER A 29 19.21 -11.53 7.70
N GLU A 30 20.14 -11.41 6.73
CA GLU A 30 21.30 -10.53 6.82
C GLU A 30 21.31 -9.49 5.68
N VAL A 31 21.70 -8.26 6.01
CA VAL A 31 21.76 -7.13 5.06
C VAL A 31 22.85 -7.34 3.99
N SER A 32 23.92 -8.07 4.32
CA SER A 32 24.96 -8.47 3.38
C SER A 32 24.41 -9.29 2.22
N ASP A 33 23.47 -10.19 2.49
CA ASP A 33 22.84 -11.06 1.49
C ASP A 33 21.88 -10.27 0.58
N PHE A 34 21.22 -9.25 1.13
CA PHE A 34 20.40 -8.32 0.34
C PHE A 34 21.21 -7.53 -0.69
N SER A 35 22.48 -7.26 -0.38
CA SER A 35 23.35 -6.45 -1.22
C SER A 35 23.98 -7.27 -2.35
N SER A 36 24.15 -8.58 -2.16
CA SER A 36 24.81 -9.49 -3.10
C SER A 36 23.86 -10.10 -4.14
N ASP A 37 22.57 -10.32 -3.79
CA ASP A 37 21.56 -10.82 -4.73
C ASP A 37 20.71 -9.68 -5.35
N ASN A 38 21.19 -9.16 -6.48
CA ASN A 38 20.50 -8.12 -7.22
C ASN A 38 19.09 -8.53 -7.70
N ARG A 39 18.84 -9.80 -8.01
CA ARG A 39 17.52 -10.24 -8.52
C ARG A 39 16.50 -10.25 -7.40
N ASN A 40 16.87 -10.84 -6.27
CA ASN A 40 15.99 -10.89 -5.10
C ASN A 40 15.66 -9.48 -4.60
N ARG A 41 16.66 -8.59 -4.54
CA ARG A 41 16.45 -7.18 -4.18
C ARG A 41 15.45 -6.49 -5.10
N LEU A 42 15.59 -6.65 -6.42
CA LEU A 42 14.66 -6.04 -7.38
C LEU A 42 13.24 -6.62 -7.26
N ALA A 43 13.11 -7.91 -6.97
CA ALA A 43 11.81 -8.53 -6.72
C ALA A 43 11.13 -7.94 -5.47
N ILE A 44 11.86 -7.79 -4.37
CA ILE A 44 11.38 -7.17 -3.12
C ILE A 44 10.96 -5.73 -3.36
N TYR A 45 11.79 -4.93 -4.05
CA TYR A 45 11.43 -3.55 -4.39
C TYR A 45 10.17 -3.48 -5.23
N LYS A 46 10.03 -4.35 -6.23
CA LYS A 46 8.82 -4.38 -7.05
C LYS A 46 7.59 -4.80 -6.26
N ALA A 47 7.69 -5.82 -5.41
CA ALA A 47 6.61 -6.24 -4.54
C ALA A 47 6.17 -5.13 -3.58
N PHE A 48 7.14 -4.41 -2.98
CA PHE A 48 6.87 -3.25 -2.15
C PHE A 48 6.19 -2.13 -2.95
N GLN A 49 6.66 -1.81 -4.15
CA GLN A 49 6.01 -0.79 -4.99
C GLN A 49 4.54 -1.12 -5.27
N GLU A 50 4.26 -2.37 -5.67
CA GLU A 50 2.91 -2.85 -5.95
C GLU A 50 2.01 -2.86 -4.70
N LEU A 51 2.57 -3.22 -3.55
CA LEU A 51 1.90 -3.15 -2.25
C LEU A 51 1.43 -1.71 -1.93
N ILE A 52 2.31 -0.73 -2.13
CA ILE A 52 2.01 0.68 -1.85
C ILE A 52 1.00 1.22 -2.87
N GLU A 53 1.16 0.95 -4.16
CA GLU A 53 0.18 1.32 -5.20
C GLU A 53 -1.22 0.78 -4.89
N ALA A 54 -1.33 -0.51 -4.55
CA ALA A 54 -2.61 -1.10 -4.21
C ALA A 54 -3.23 -0.51 -2.93
N SER A 55 -2.41 -0.11 -1.96
CA SER A 55 -2.87 0.57 -0.74
C SER A 55 -3.43 1.97 -1.04
N PHE A 56 -2.84 2.70 -1.97
CA PHE A 56 -3.35 4.01 -2.42
C PHE A 56 -4.58 3.88 -3.32
N ASP A 57 -4.70 2.81 -4.11
CA ASP A 57 -5.94 2.49 -4.82
C ASP A 57 -7.10 2.28 -3.84
N VAL A 58 -6.89 1.51 -2.76
CA VAL A 58 -7.89 1.31 -1.71
C VAL A 58 -8.22 2.66 -1.05
N THR A 59 -7.22 3.49 -0.75
CA THR A 59 -7.42 4.82 -0.17
C THR A 59 -8.31 5.69 -1.03
N ALA A 60 -8.03 5.79 -2.34
CA ALA A 60 -8.85 6.53 -3.29
C ALA A 60 -10.26 5.94 -3.44
N MET A 61 -10.39 4.60 -3.39
CA MET A 61 -11.68 3.92 -3.40
C MET A 61 -12.52 4.33 -2.18
N VAL A 62 -11.92 4.35 -0.98
CA VAL A 62 -12.64 4.72 0.25
C VAL A 62 -13.04 6.19 0.22
N CYS A 63 -12.19 7.09 -0.28
CA CYS A 63 -12.56 8.49 -0.49
C CYS A 63 -13.83 8.61 -1.34
N LYS A 64 -13.85 7.94 -2.51
CA LYS A 64 -15.01 7.95 -3.41
C LYS A 64 -16.28 7.42 -2.74
N ASP A 65 -16.18 6.32 -2.00
CA ASP A 65 -17.34 5.70 -1.35
C ASP A 65 -17.83 6.51 -0.14
N SER A 66 -16.94 7.30 0.45
CA SER A 66 -17.24 8.29 1.48
C SER A 66 -17.79 9.61 0.92
N LYS A 67 -18.16 9.64 -0.38
CA LYS A 67 -18.65 10.82 -1.12
C LYS A 67 -17.65 11.98 -1.17
N MET A 68 -16.37 11.70 -0.98
CA MET A 68 -15.28 12.66 -1.16
C MET A 68 -14.72 12.54 -2.58
N VAL A 69 -14.27 13.65 -3.16
CA VAL A 69 -13.56 13.64 -4.44
C VAL A 69 -12.13 13.14 -4.17
N PRO A 70 -11.69 12.00 -4.73
CA PRO A 70 -10.31 11.57 -4.61
C PRO A 70 -9.37 12.61 -5.25
N LYS A 71 -8.31 12.95 -4.55
CA LYS A 71 -7.25 13.87 -4.99
C LYS A 71 -5.92 13.10 -5.07
N ASP A 72 -4.80 13.74 -4.75
CA ASP A 72 -3.51 13.09 -4.58
C ASP A 72 -3.46 12.21 -3.32
N ASP A 73 -2.46 11.34 -3.29
CA ASP A 73 -2.21 10.36 -2.23
C ASP A 73 -2.19 10.96 -0.82
N TYR A 74 -1.45 12.06 -0.61
CA TYR A 74 -1.32 12.67 0.72
C TYR A 74 -2.62 13.31 1.17
N THR A 75 -3.30 14.03 0.27
CA THR A 75 -4.60 14.63 0.57
C THR A 75 -5.67 13.58 0.86
N ASN A 76 -5.62 12.43 0.18
CA ASN A 76 -6.53 11.31 0.44
C ASN A 76 -6.28 10.70 1.84
N LEU A 77 -5.02 10.52 2.26
CA LEU A 77 -4.69 10.04 3.61
C LEU A 77 -5.19 10.99 4.70
N GLU A 78 -4.98 12.29 4.54
CA GLU A 78 -5.51 13.30 5.49
C GLU A 78 -7.03 13.25 5.55
N THR A 79 -7.69 13.07 4.40
CA THR A 79 -9.15 12.92 4.33
C THR A 79 -9.63 11.72 5.15
N LEU A 80 -9.02 10.54 4.95
CA LEU A 80 -9.37 9.31 5.67
C LEU A 80 -9.12 9.42 7.18
N LYS A 81 -8.04 10.08 7.58
CA LYS A 81 -7.71 10.34 8.99
C LYS A 81 -8.74 11.27 9.63
N ASN A 82 -9.15 12.33 8.93
CA ASN A 82 -10.14 13.29 9.43
C ASN A 82 -11.52 12.66 9.64
N ILE A 83 -11.91 11.69 8.80
CA ILE A 83 -13.16 10.92 8.97
C ILE A 83 -12.98 9.66 9.83
N LYS A 84 -11.83 9.50 10.48
CA LYS A 84 -11.50 8.41 11.42
C LYS A 84 -11.57 7.00 10.84
N ILE A 85 -11.33 6.84 9.54
CA ILE A 85 -11.17 5.51 8.92
C ILE A 85 -9.78 4.94 9.20
N ILE A 86 -8.77 5.81 9.21
CA ILE A 86 -7.40 5.46 9.61
C ILE A 86 -6.97 6.34 10.78
N ASP A 87 -6.00 5.86 11.55
CA ASP A 87 -5.36 6.65 12.60
C ASP A 87 -4.11 7.39 12.08
N GLU A 88 -3.54 8.24 12.93
CA GLU A 88 -2.34 9.01 12.61
C GLU A 88 -1.14 8.10 12.32
N ARG A 89 -1.06 6.95 13.00
CA ARG A 89 0.03 5.98 12.83
C ARG A 89 0.01 5.39 11.43
N LEU A 90 -1.14 4.89 10.99
CA LEU A 90 -1.32 4.30 9.66
C LEU A 90 -1.15 5.34 8.57
N LYS A 91 -1.66 6.57 8.78
CA LYS A 91 -1.43 7.70 7.88
C LYS A 91 0.05 7.95 7.65
N ASN A 92 0.84 8.03 8.74
CA ASN A 92 2.28 8.29 8.66
C ASN A 92 3.03 7.14 8.01
N ALA A 93 2.70 5.89 8.34
CA ALA A 93 3.32 4.71 7.72
C ALA A 93 3.09 4.66 6.20
N LEU A 94 1.86 4.95 5.74
CA LEU A 94 1.54 5.00 4.30
C LEU A 94 2.23 6.18 3.60
N ALA A 95 2.30 7.35 4.24
CA ALA A 95 2.98 8.52 3.70
C ALA A 95 4.48 8.28 3.53
N GLU A 96 5.15 7.73 4.55
CA GLU A 96 6.56 7.35 4.48
C GLU A 96 6.82 6.31 3.39
N SER A 97 5.98 5.27 3.34
CA SER A 97 6.10 4.22 2.32
C SER A 97 5.91 4.74 0.90
N ASN A 98 5.01 5.71 0.69
CA ASN A 98 4.86 6.38 -0.60
C ASN A 98 6.12 7.15 -1.02
N GLY A 99 6.78 7.78 -0.03
CA GLY A 99 8.06 8.45 -0.24
C GLY A 99 9.18 7.47 -0.64
N LEU A 100 9.20 6.27 -0.05
CA LEU A 100 10.16 5.22 -0.36
C LEU A 100 9.92 4.55 -1.71
N ARG A 101 8.65 4.40 -2.13
CA ARG A 101 8.28 3.79 -3.43
C ARG A 101 8.98 4.43 -4.63
N ASN A 102 9.18 5.74 -4.56
CA ASN A 102 9.65 6.58 -5.68
C ASN A 102 11.17 6.82 -5.70
N ARG A 103 11.94 6.12 -4.86
CA ARG A 103 13.41 6.24 -4.77
C ARG A 103 14.09 4.98 -5.28
#